data_AF-A0A2I0WVU5-F1
#
_entry.id   AF-A0A2I0WVU5-F1
#
_cell.length_a   1.000
_cell.length_b   1.000
_cell.length_c   1.000
_cell.angle_alpha   90.00
_cell.angle_beta   90.00
_cell.angle_gamma   90.00
#
_symmetry.space_group_name_H-M   'P 1'
#
loop_
_entity.id
_entity.type
_entity.pdbx_description
1 polymer ?
#
loop_
_entity_poly.entity_id
_entity_poly.type
_entity_poly.pdbx_seq_one_letter_code
_entity_poly.pdbx_strand_id
1 'polypeptide(L)'
;MYKLCHDQHWTLLVRIVKKKYCAFFYSSPKATHRAILKDFVHKLHEDVGQTFDTNIREWTINYLNGVPTQENNIDCNMFMCKYMEELVKHEHVN
;
A
#
# COMPACT_ATOMS: atom_id res chain seq x y z
N MET A 1 14.52 17.98 -18.39
CA MET A 1 13.94 17.28 -17.22
C MET A 1 14.91 16.18 -16.84
N TYR A 2 15.74 16.39 -15.81
CA TYR A 2 16.72 15.39 -15.37
C TYR A 2 16.08 14.49 -14.32
N LYS A 3 16.19 13.16 -14.52
CA LYS A 3 15.69 12.15 -13.60
C LYS A 3 16.81 11.81 -12.61
N LEU A 4 16.78 12.43 -11.43
CA LEU A 4 17.63 12.09 -10.29
C LEU A 4 16.79 11.26 -9.30
N CYS A 5 16.71 9.95 -9.52
CA CYS A 5 16.50 8.92 -8.50
C CYS A 5 16.40 7.57 -9.20
N HIS A 6 17.48 6.79 -9.12
CA HIS A 6 17.63 5.53 -9.84
C HIS A 6 16.99 4.31 -9.14
N ASP A 7 16.43 4.50 -7.94
CA ASP A 7 16.03 3.40 -7.03
C ASP A 7 14.76 3.68 -6.19
N GLN A 8 13.95 4.68 -6.56
CA GLN A 8 12.68 4.93 -5.87
C GLN A 8 11.62 3.92 -6.31
N HIS A 9 11.11 3.14 -5.36
CA HIS A 9 9.99 2.23 -5.57
C HIS A 9 8.77 2.72 -4.80
N TRP A 10 7.64 2.80 -5.47
CA TRP A 10 6.39 3.24 -4.85
C TRP A 10 5.71 2.10 -4.10
N THR A 11 5.22 2.40 -2.90
CA THR A 11 4.38 1.49 -2.10
C THR A 11 2.98 2.10 -1.98
N LEU A 12 1.98 1.25 -1.77
CA LEU A 12 0.60 1.69 -1.59
C LEU A 12 0.00 1.08 -0.33
N LEU A 13 -0.55 1.95 0.53
CA LEU A 13 -1.35 1.58 1.68
C LEU A 13 -2.75 2.17 1.50
N VAL A 14 -3.76 1.31 1.42
CA VAL A 14 -5.15 1.70 1.20
C VAL A 14 -5.96 1.38 2.45
N ARG A 15 -6.67 2.37 2.97
CA ARG A 15 -7.54 2.19 4.13
C ARG A 15 -8.94 1.79 3.68
N ILE A 16 -9.39 0.60 4.09
CA ILE A 16 -10.74 0.11 3.82
C ILE A 16 -11.62 0.42 5.02
N VAL A 17 -12.22 1.61 5.02
CA VAL A 17 -12.88 2.18 6.20
C VAL A 17 -14.04 1.33 6.72
N LYS A 18 -14.92 0.87 5.81
CA LYS A 18 -16.11 0.08 6.17
C LYS A 18 -15.76 -1.24 6.87
N LYS A 19 -14.63 -1.86 6.51
CA LYS A 19 -14.19 -3.16 7.02
C LYS A 19 -13.05 -3.07 8.05
N LYS A 20 -12.61 -1.85 8.39
CA LYS A 20 -11.56 -1.56 9.39
C LYS A 20 -10.25 -2.34 9.20
N TYR A 21 -9.79 -2.43 7.96
CA TYR A 21 -8.48 -3.02 7.66
C TYR A 21 -7.71 -2.17 6.63
N CYS A 22 -6.40 -2.37 6.55
CA CYS A 22 -5.54 -1.72 5.56
C CYS A 22 -5.08 -2.73 4.52
N ALA A 23 -5.24 -2.42 3.24
CA ALA A 23 -4.70 -3.21 2.15
C ALA A 23 -3.32 -2.65 1.77
N PHE A 24 -2.29 -3.50 1.73
CA PHE A 24 -0.95 -3.07 1.35
C PHE A 24 -0.52 -3.71 0.05
N PHE A 25 0.10 -2.90 -0.81
CA PHE A 25 0.66 -3.34 -2.06
C PHE A 25 2.08 -2.85 -2.27
N TYR A 26 2.90 -3.77 -2.77
CA TYR A 26 4.23 -3.51 -3.26
C TYR A 26 4.45 -4.38 -4.49
N SER A 27 4.82 -3.73 -5.58
CA SER A 27 4.82 -4.38 -6.89
C SER A 27 6.01 -5.31 -7.12
N SER A 28 7.12 -5.19 -6.36
CA SER A 28 8.30 -6.04 -6.54
C SER A 28 8.29 -7.29 -5.63
N PRO A 29 8.75 -8.45 -6.13
CA PRO A 29 8.67 -9.72 -5.40
C PRO A 29 9.57 -9.78 -4.15
N LYS A 30 10.54 -8.88 -4.00
CA LYS A 30 11.53 -8.95 -2.91
C LYS A 30 11.00 -8.63 -1.51
N ALA A 31 9.76 -8.15 -1.39
CA ALA A 31 8.95 -8.08 -0.14
C ALA A 31 9.64 -7.55 1.15
N THR A 32 10.82 -6.94 1.07
CA THR A 32 11.68 -6.57 2.22
C THR A 32 11.02 -5.56 3.16
N HIS A 33 10.07 -4.78 2.65
CA HIS A 33 9.34 -3.74 3.36
C HIS A 33 8.16 -4.29 4.17
N ARG A 34 7.78 -5.57 4.03
CA ARG A 34 6.74 -6.18 4.88
C ARG A 34 7.11 -6.13 6.36
N ALA A 35 8.41 -6.27 6.67
CA ALA A 35 8.91 -6.24 8.04
C ALA A 35 8.75 -4.86 8.71
N ILE A 36 8.90 -3.78 7.95
CA ILE A 36 8.82 -2.40 8.49
C ILE A 36 7.42 -1.80 8.42
N LEU A 37 6.47 -2.48 7.79
CA LEU A 37 5.16 -1.91 7.48
C LEU A 37 4.37 -1.57 8.75
N LYS A 38 4.47 -2.40 9.78
CA LYS A 38 3.80 -2.14 11.08
C LYS A 38 4.35 -0.88 11.75
N ASP A 39 5.66 -0.67 11.67
CA ASP A 39 6.33 0.51 12.22
C ASP A 39 5.98 1.76 11.40
N PHE A 40 5.90 1.63 10.08
CA PHE A 40 5.45 2.69 9.19
C PHE A 40 4.01 3.14 9.50
N VAL A 41 3.07 2.21 9.69
CA VAL A 41 1.69 2.52 10.07
C VAL A 41 1.62 3.19 11.45
N HIS A 42 2.43 2.74 12.41
CA HIS A 42 2.54 3.40 13.71
C HIS A 42 3.01 4.84 13.58
N LYS A 43 4.09 5.06 12.83
CA LYS A 43 4.68 6.37 12.63
C LYS A 43 3.76 7.31 11.87
N LEU A 44 3.11 6.82 10.82
CA LEU A 44 2.10 7.58 10.08
C LEU A 44 0.97 8.06 11.01
N HIS A 45 0.47 7.20 11.90
CA HIS A 45 -0.54 7.59 12.87
C HIS A 45 -0.04 8.64 13.87
N GLU A 46 1.25 8.65 14.24
CA GLU A 46 1.82 9.72 15.07
C GLU A 46 1.87 11.04 14.31
N ASP A 47 2.38 11.00 13.08
CA ASP A 47 2.68 12.20 12.29
C ASP A 47 1.40 12.93 11.85
N VAL A 48 0.30 12.20 11.63
CA VAL A 48 -1.00 12.79 11.27
C VAL A 48 -1.84 13.21 12.49
N GLY A 49 -1.39 12.92 13.72
CA GLY A 49 -2.10 13.25 14.96
C GLY A 49 -3.57 12.80 14.97
N GLN A 50 -4.49 13.74 15.17
CA GLN A 50 -5.95 13.48 15.23
C GLN A 50 -6.64 13.53 13.85
N THR A 51 -5.90 13.54 12.75
CA THR A 51 -6.50 13.56 11.40
C THR A 51 -7.35 12.31 11.12
N PHE A 52 -7.08 11.19 11.80
CA PHE A 52 -7.89 9.99 11.72
C PHE A 52 -8.84 9.89 12.90
N ASP A 53 -10.14 9.75 12.63
CA ASP A 53 -11.16 9.48 13.65
C ASP A 53 -11.02 8.11 14.33
N THR A 54 -10.07 7.28 13.87
CA THR A 54 -9.87 5.92 14.36
C THR A 54 -8.38 5.61 14.51
N ASN A 55 -8.05 4.84 15.54
CA ASN A 55 -6.71 4.31 15.74
C ASN A 55 -6.34 3.28 14.66
N ILE A 56 -5.63 3.70 13.62
CA ILE A 56 -5.24 2.81 12.50
C ILE A 56 -4.21 1.74 12.91
N ARG A 57 -3.58 1.88 14.08
CA ARG A 57 -2.60 0.91 14.60
C ARG A 57 -3.23 -0.43 14.98
N GLU A 58 -4.52 -0.42 15.26
CA GLU A 58 -5.31 -1.60 15.62
C GLU A 58 -5.83 -2.35 14.37
N TRP A 59 -5.68 -1.76 13.18
CA TRP A 59 -6.25 -2.30 11.96
C TRP A 59 -5.36 -3.41 11.40
N THR A 60 -5.98 -4.52 11.00
CA THR A 60 -5.24 -5.62 10.36
C THR A 60 -4.73 -5.17 9.00
N ILE A 61 -3.51 -5.57 8.66
CA ILE A 61 -2.93 -5.35 7.33
C ILE A 61 -3.15 -6.61 6.50
N ASN A 62 -3.86 -6.47 5.40
CA ASN A 62 -4.15 -7.54 4.45
C ASN A 62 -3.36 -7.37 3.16
N TYR A 63 -2.99 -8.51 2.57
CA TYR A 63 -2.35 -8.59 1.27
C TYR A 63 -3.32 -9.27 0.31
N LEU A 64 -3.61 -8.62 -0.81
CA LEU A 64 -4.41 -9.26 -1.85
C LEU A 64 -3.51 -10.25 -2.61
N ASN A 65 -3.92 -11.51 -2.65
CA ASN A 65 -3.22 -12.56 -3.38
C ASN A 65 -3.62 -12.52 -4.87
N GLY A 66 -2.75 -13.05 -5.74
CA GLY A 66 -3.05 -13.19 -7.17
C GLY A 66 -2.99 -11.87 -7.96
N VAL A 67 -2.49 -10.79 -7.37
CA VAL A 67 -2.27 -9.53 -8.08
C VAL A 67 -0.96 -9.60 -8.87
N PRO A 68 -0.93 -9.09 -10.12
CA PRO A 68 0.31 -8.98 -10.88
C PRO A 68 1.42 -8.24 -10.12
N THR A 69 2.64 -8.74 -10.22
CA THR A 69 3.87 -8.09 -9.73
C THR A 69 4.75 -7.71 -10.90
N GLN A 70 5.54 -6.65 -10.75
CA GLN A 70 6.50 -6.26 -11.77
C GLN A 70 7.77 -7.11 -11.73
N GLU A 71 8.37 -7.32 -12.89
CA GLU A 71 9.68 -7.96 -13.02
C GLU A 71 10.81 -6.93 -13.15
N ASN A 72 10.50 -5.71 -13.59
CA ASN A 72 11.47 -4.62 -13.75
C ASN A 72 11.37 -3.63 -12.56
N ASN A 73 12.10 -2.50 -12.61
CA ASN A 73 12.12 -1.48 -11.54
C ASN A 73 11.49 -0.13 -11.95
N ILE A 74 10.80 -0.04 -13.09
CA ILE A 74 10.40 1.25 -13.68
C ILE A 74 8.88 1.47 -13.78
N ASP A 75 8.06 0.44 -13.66
CA ASP A 75 6.61 0.47 -13.91
C ASP A 75 5.73 0.28 -12.67
N CYS A 76 6.29 0.47 -11.46
CA CYS A 76 5.58 0.30 -10.19
C CYS A 76 4.30 1.11 -10.07
N ASN A 77 4.27 2.30 -10.67
CA ASN A 77 3.07 3.12 -10.81
C ASN A 77 1.94 2.42 -11.58
N MET A 78 2.24 1.72 -12.67
CA MET A 78 1.23 0.99 -13.44
C MET A 78 0.67 -0.20 -12.65
N PHE A 79 1.54 -0.91 -11.93
CA PHE A 79 1.13 -2.01 -11.06
C PHE A 79 0.29 -1.54 -9.87
N MET A 80 0.57 -0.35 -9.31
CA MET A 80 -0.30 0.26 -8.29
C MET A 80 -1.70 0.56 -8.83
N CYS A 81 -1.82 1.09 -10.05
CA CYS A 81 -3.13 1.35 -10.67
C CYS A 81 -3.92 0.05 -10.88
N LYS A 82 -3.28 -1.01 -11.39
CA LYS A 82 -3.90 -2.33 -11.54
C LYS A 82 -4.34 -2.92 -10.20
N TYR A 83 -3.51 -2.80 -9.16
CA TYR A 83 -3.88 -3.23 -7.82
C TYR A 83 -5.12 -2.50 -7.31
N MET A 84 -5.20 -1.18 -7.50
CA MET A 84 -6.37 -0.40 -7.10
C MET A 84 -7.63 -0.82 -7.85
N GLU A 85 -7.52 -1.07 -9.15
CA GLU A 85 -8.63 -1.59 -9.95
C GLU A 85 -9.16 -2.93 -9.39
N GLU A 86 -8.26 -3.87 -9.11
CA GLU A 86 -8.63 -5.17 -8.52
C GLU A 86 -9.16 -5.04 -7.09
N LEU A 87 -8.60 -4.14 -6.29
CA LEU A 87 -9.06 -3.89 -4.93
C LEU A 87 -10.50 -3.33 -4.92
N VAL A 88 -10.82 -2.37 -5.79
CA VAL A 88 -12.18 -1.82 -5.91
C VAL A 88 -13.18 -2.92 -6.31
N LYS A 89 -12.82 -3.77 -7.28
CA LYS A 89 -13.65 -4.93 -7.69
C LYS A 89 -13.86 -5.91 -6.53
N HIS A 90 -12.79 -6.29 -5.83
CA HIS A 90 -12.83 -7.24 -4.71
C HIS A 90 -13.64 -6.70 -3.53
N GLU A 91 -13.54 -5.41 -3.26
CA GLU A 91 -14.23 -4.77 -2.14
C GLU A 91 -15.70 -4.43 -2.43
N HIS A 92 -16.17 -4.65 -3.66
CA HIS A 92 -17.51 -4.26 -4.14
C HIS A 92 -17.81 -2.78 -3.84
N VAL A 93 -16.80 -1.92 -4.02
CA VAL A 93 -16.98 -0.48 -3.84
C VAL A 93 -17.69 0.05 -5.07
N ASN A 94 -19.02 0.21 -4.96
CA ASN A 94 -19.86 0.94 -5.91
C ASN A 94 -19.59 2.44 -5.83
#